data_AF-A0A431QZ47-F1
#
_entry.id   AF-A0A431QZ47-F1
#
_cell.length_a   1.000
_cell.length_b   1.000
_cell.length_c   1.000
_cell.angle_alpha   90.00
_cell.angle_beta   90.00
_cell.angle_gamma   90.00
#
_symmetry.space_group_name_H-M   'P 1'
#
loop_
_entity.id
_entity.type
_entity.pdbx_description
1 polymer ?
#
loop_
_entity_poly.entity_id
_entity_poly.type
_entity_poly.pdbx_seq_one_letter_code
_entity_poly.pdbx_strand_id
1 'polypeptide(L)'
;MRFALILAIGLFGLTQSASADVMDDYVACMVGRGTVAMNKQGGSKSDPENAKTVAASQCPRPKEADGLPRIDKGFDLIFKAIADALDNGTVR
;
A
#
# COMPACT_ATOMS: atom_id res chain seq x y z
N MET A 1 12.40 37.60 13.59
CA MET A 1 12.43 37.24 12.15
C MET A 1 12.66 35.73 12.00
N ARG A 2 11.64 34.88 12.17
CA ARG A 2 11.76 33.40 12.11
C ARG A 2 10.47 32.68 11.65
N PHE A 3 9.68 33.27 10.74
CA PHE A 3 8.41 32.67 10.29
C PHE A 3 8.18 32.76 8.78
N ALA A 4 9.24 32.62 7.97
CA ALA A 4 9.12 32.75 6.50
C ALA A 4 9.41 31.46 5.72
N LEU A 5 9.76 30.35 6.37
CA LEU A 5 10.28 29.16 5.67
C LEU A 5 9.31 27.97 5.56
N ILE A 6 8.05 28.09 6.02
CA ILE A 6 7.08 26.97 5.97
C ILE A 6 6.11 27.09 4.79
N LEU A 7 6.00 28.25 4.14
CA LEU A 7 5.05 28.45 3.03
C LEU A 7 5.51 27.94 1.66
N ALA A 8 6.79 27.56 1.48
CA ALA A 8 7.31 27.21 0.16
C ALA A 8 7.04 25.75 -0.27
N ILE A 9 6.67 24.86 0.66
CA ILE A 9 6.38 23.45 0.34
C ILE A 9 4.88 23.26 -0.01
N GLY A 10 4.04 24.27 0.25
CA GLY A 10 2.61 24.22 -0.04
C GLY A 10 2.22 24.48 -1.50
N LEU A 11 3.14 24.93 -2.36
CA LEU A 11 2.83 25.36 -3.74
C LEU A 11 3.34 24.43 -4.85
N PHE A 12 4.01 23.33 -4.54
CA PHE A 12 4.48 22.36 -5.55
C PHE A 12 3.68 21.04 -5.60
N GLY A 13 2.63 20.89 -4.79
CA GLY A 13 1.79 19.67 -4.78
C GLY A 13 0.53 19.73 -5.66
N LEU A 14 0.20 20.88 -6.25
CA LEU A 14 -1.08 21.10 -6.95
C LEU A 14 -1.00 21.04 -8.48
N THR A 15 0.15 20.68 -9.04
CA THR A 15 0.30 20.46 -10.49
C THR A 15 0.87 19.08 -10.75
N GLN A 16 -0.02 18.10 -10.66
CA GLN A 16 -0.22 17.10 -11.71
C GLN A 16 -1.54 16.44 -11.37
N SER A 17 -2.56 16.73 -12.17
CA SER A 17 -3.62 15.76 -12.44
C SER A 17 -2.94 14.55 -13.08
N ALA A 18 -2.27 13.73 -12.27
CA ALA A 18 -1.95 12.39 -12.66
C ALA A 18 -3.31 11.73 -12.74
N SER A 19 -3.77 11.44 -13.95
CA SER A 19 -4.59 10.25 -14.15
C SER A 19 -3.74 9.07 -13.67
N ALA A 20 -3.63 8.90 -12.35
CA ALA A 20 -3.13 7.66 -11.78
C ALA A 20 -4.06 6.60 -12.35
N ASP A 21 -3.47 5.61 -13.02
CA ASP A 21 -4.23 4.52 -13.59
C ASP A 21 -5.06 3.92 -12.45
N VAL A 22 -6.34 3.60 -12.69
CA VAL A 22 -7.22 3.05 -11.64
C VAL A 22 -6.60 1.79 -11.01
N MET A 23 -5.75 1.10 -11.78
CA MET A 23 -4.92 -0.01 -11.29
C MET A 23 -3.81 0.41 -10.33
N ASP A 24 -3.15 1.54 -10.55
CA ASP A 24 -2.10 2.06 -9.67
C ASP A 24 -2.68 2.45 -8.30
N ASP A 25 -3.82 3.12 -8.29
CA ASP A 25 -4.56 3.45 -7.06
C ASP A 25 -5.01 2.19 -6.31
N TYR A 26 -5.47 1.18 -7.06
CA TYR A 26 -5.85 -0.11 -6.48
C TYR A 26 -4.65 -0.84 -5.86
N VAL A 27 -3.51 -0.91 -6.56
CA VAL A 27 -2.29 -1.52 -6.05
C VAL A 27 -1.78 -0.77 -4.82
N ALA A 28 -1.73 0.56 -4.86
CA ALA A 28 -1.32 1.39 -3.74
C ALA A 28 -2.23 1.19 -2.53
N CYS A 29 -3.54 1.12 -2.73
CA CYS A 29 -4.50 0.82 -1.67
C CYS A 29 -4.24 -0.56 -1.07
N MET A 30 -4.16 -1.60 -1.90
CA MET A 30 -3.96 -2.98 -1.45
C MET A 30 -2.69 -3.10 -0.60
N VAL A 31 -1.56 -2.62 -1.13
CA VAL A 31 -0.26 -2.69 -0.44
C VAL A 31 -0.28 -1.88 0.85
N GLY A 32 -0.79 -0.64 0.82
CA GLY A 32 -0.86 0.22 1.99
C GLY A 32 -1.72 -0.38 3.11
N ARG A 33 -2.94 -0.82 2.79
CA ARG A 33 -3.87 -1.41 3.77
C ARG A 33 -3.37 -2.74 4.31
N GLY A 34 -2.79 -3.59 3.48
CA GLY A 34 -2.27 -4.86 3.97
C GLY A 34 -1.00 -4.70 4.80
N THR A 35 -0.12 -3.73 4.48
CA THR A 35 1.03 -3.39 5.35
C THR A 35 0.56 -2.92 6.73
N VAL A 36 -0.45 -2.05 6.78
CA VAL A 36 -1.05 -1.61 8.05
C VAL A 36 -1.70 -2.77 8.79
N ALA A 37 -2.36 -3.70 8.07
CA ALA A 37 -2.95 -4.89 8.67
C ALA A 37 -1.88 -5.79 9.30
N MET A 38 -0.76 -6.03 8.61
CA MET A 38 0.38 -6.80 9.14
C MET A 38 0.96 -6.15 10.41
N ASN A 39 1.19 -4.83 10.38
CA ASN A 39 1.69 -4.10 11.55
C ASN A 39 0.76 -4.16 12.77
N LYS A 40 -0.53 -4.46 12.57
CA LYS A 40 -1.53 -4.57 13.64
C LYS A 40 -1.77 -6.00 14.09
N GLN A 41 -1.20 -7.00 13.42
CA GLN A 41 -1.28 -8.39 13.86
C GLN A 41 -0.39 -8.52 15.11
N GLY A 42 -1.01 -8.61 16.29
CA GLY A 42 -0.33 -8.69 17.59
C GLY A 42 0.40 -10.01 17.86
N GLY A 43 1.07 -10.58 16.86
CA GLY A 43 1.82 -11.85 16.91
C GLY A 43 3.32 -11.67 16.66
N SER A 44 4.07 -12.75 16.80
CA SER A 44 5.53 -12.77 16.55
C SER A 44 5.91 -12.87 15.08
N LYS A 45 4.94 -13.10 14.19
CA LYS A 45 5.10 -13.18 12.74
C LYS A 45 3.90 -12.57 12.03
N SER A 46 4.17 -11.97 10.89
CA SER A 46 3.17 -11.40 10.00
C SER A 46 2.46 -12.51 9.21
N ASP A 47 1.14 -12.41 9.09
CA ASP A 47 0.25 -13.25 8.30
C ASP A 47 -0.16 -12.49 7.00
N PRO A 48 0.51 -12.78 5.88
CA PRO A 48 0.25 -12.10 4.61
C PRO A 48 -1.10 -12.43 3.99
N GLU A 49 -1.68 -13.61 4.21
CA GLU A 49 -2.99 -13.96 3.66
C GLU A 49 -4.11 -13.20 4.39
N ASN A 50 -4.02 -13.12 5.71
CA ASN A 50 -4.95 -12.30 6.49
C ASN A 50 -4.83 -10.82 6.13
N ALA A 51 -3.61 -10.30 5.98
CA ALA A 51 -3.38 -8.91 5.57
C ALA A 51 -3.93 -8.58 4.19
N LYS A 52 -3.75 -9.49 3.21
CA LYS A 52 -4.36 -9.38 1.87
C LYS A 52 -5.87 -9.36 1.94
N THR A 53 -6.48 -10.22 2.77
CA THR A 53 -7.93 -10.27 2.97
C THR A 53 -8.47 -8.96 3.56
N VAL A 54 -7.79 -8.44 4.59
CA VAL A 54 -8.13 -7.15 5.20
C VAL A 54 -8.00 -6.00 4.19
N ALA A 55 -6.95 -6.01 3.37
CA ALA A 55 -6.76 -5.02 2.31
C ALA A 55 -7.87 -5.09 1.25
N ALA A 56 -8.20 -6.29 0.77
CA ALA A 56 -9.25 -6.50 -0.22
C ALA A 56 -10.64 -6.06 0.28
N SER A 57 -10.91 -6.15 1.58
CA SER A 57 -12.16 -5.65 2.17
C SER A 57 -12.28 -4.12 2.18
N GLN A 58 -11.16 -3.40 2.03
CA GLN A 58 -11.08 -1.94 2.10
C GLN A 58 -10.72 -1.27 0.76
N CYS A 59 -10.24 -2.05 -0.21
CA CYS A 59 -9.79 -1.58 -1.51
C CYS A 59 -10.71 -2.14 -2.60
N PRO A 60 -11.60 -1.31 -3.16
CA PRO A 60 -12.50 -1.74 -4.23
C PRO A 60 -11.70 -2.26 -5.42
N ARG A 61 -11.99 -3.49 -5.86
CA ARG A 61 -11.34 -4.06 -7.04
C ARG A 61 -11.88 -3.36 -8.30
N PRO A 62 -11.02 -2.72 -9.12
CA PRO A 62 -11.42 -2.13 -10.39
C PRO A 62 -11.66 -3.22 -11.44
N LYS A 63 -12.47 -2.92 -12.46
CA LYS A 63 -12.82 -3.89 -13.53
C LYS A 63 -11.60 -4.27 -14.37
N GLU A 64 -10.65 -3.35 -14.49
CA GLU A 64 -9.38 -3.50 -15.18
C GLU A 64 -8.54 -4.64 -14.57
N ALA A 65 -8.71 -4.91 -13.26
CA ALA A 65 -8.05 -6.02 -12.57
C ALA A 65 -8.57 -7.39 -13.01
N ASP A 66 -9.77 -7.48 -13.60
CA ASP A 66 -10.34 -8.74 -14.09
C ASP A 66 -9.66 -9.18 -15.40
N GLY A 67 -9.10 -8.23 -16.15
CA GLY A 67 -8.26 -8.48 -17.32
C GLY A 67 -6.84 -8.93 -16.98
N LEU A 68 -6.46 -8.94 -15.70
CA LEU A 68 -5.11 -9.24 -15.22
C LEU A 68 -5.09 -10.55 -14.42
N PRO A 69 -5.05 -11.72 -15.08
CA PRO A 69 -5.20 -13.04 -14.45
C PRO A 69 -4.08 -13.43 -13.46
N ARG A 70 -3.07 -12.57 -13.26
CA ARG A 70 -1.94 -12.80 -12.36
C ARG A 70 -1.81 -11.74 -11.26
N ILE A 71 -2.73 -10.77 -11.19
CA ILE A 71 -2.61 -9.69 -10.22
C ILE A 71 -2.64 -10.21 -8.77
N ASP A 72 -3.48 -11.21 -8.49
CA ASP A 72 -3.59 -11.79 -7.17
C ASP A 72 -2.30 -12.52 -6.73
N LYS A 73 -1.60 -13.17 -7.68
CA LYS A 73 -0.26 -13.76 -7.42
C LYS A 73 0.81 -12.68 -7.22
N GLY A 74 0.67 -11.55 -7.90
CA GLY A 74 1.52 -10.37 -7.69
C GLY A 74 1.39 -9.86 -6.25
N PHE A 75 0.15 -9.74 -5.77
CA PHE A 75 -0.10 -9.39 -4.37
C PHE A 75 0.45 -10.43 -3.39
N ASP A 76 0.33 -11.73 -3.67
CA ASP A 76 0.91 -12.77 -2.81
C ASP A 76 2.42 -12.59 -2.63
N LEU A 77 3.14 -12.27 -3.72
CA LEU A 77 4.58 -11.99 -3.67
C LEU A 77 4.89 -10.71 -2.88
N ILE A 78 4.13 -9.63 -3.11
CA ILE A 78 4.33 -8.36 -2.42
C ILE A 78 4.09 -8.52 -0.92
N PHE A 79 2.97 -9.13 -0.53
CA PHE A 79 2.65 -9.34 0.88
C PHE A 79 3.64 -10.28 1.56
N LYS A 80 4.10 -11.32 0.88
CA LYS A 80 5.17 -12.16 1.42
C LYS A 80 6.46 -11.36 1.66
N ALA A 81 6.88 -10.53 0.71
CA ALA A 81 8.07 -9.70 0.85
C ALA A 81 7.95 -8.68 2.00
N ILE A 82 6.77 -8.08 2.18
CA ILE A 82 6.51 -7.16 3.29
C ILE A 82 6.55 -7.90 4.63
N ALA A 83 5.90 -9.07 4.72
CA ALA A 83 5.94 -9.91 5.91
C ALA A 83 7.39 -10.31 6.25
N ASP A 84 8.18 -10.74 5.27
CA ASP A 84 9.59 -11.10 5.46
C ASP A 84 10.41 -9.90 5.97
N ALA A 85 10.16 -8.67 5.48
CA ALA A 85 10.85 -7.46 5.91
C ALA A 85 10.47 -7.01 7.33
N LEU A 86 9.19 -7.15 7.70
CA LEU A 86 8.68 -6.85 9.04
C LEU A 86 9.20 -7.88 10.06
N ASP A 87 9.16 -9.16 9.71
CA ASP A 87 9.51 -10.26 10.61
C ASP A 87 11.04 -10.39 10.81
N ASN A 88 11.84 -10.14 9.77
CA ASN A 88 13.30 -10.33 9.79
C ASN A 88 14.10 -9.03 9.94
N GLY A 89 13.45 -7.87 10.08
CA GLY A 89 14.08 -6.65 10.60
C GLY A 89 14.75 -5.76 9.57
N THR A 90 13.96 -5.08 8.73
CA THR A 90 14.37 -3.80 8.13
C THR A 90 13.57 -2.60 8.64
N VAL A 91 12.62 -2.81 9.55
CA VAL A 91 11.79 -1.76 10.17
C VAL A 91 11.66 -2.02 11.68
N ARG A 92 12.76 -1.85 12.43
CA ARG A 92 12.74 -1.67 13.89
C ARG A 92 13.56 -0.45 14.25
#